data_AF-A0A8J3DMI3-F1
#
_entry.id   AF-A0A8J3DMI3-F1
#
_cell.length_a   1.000
_cell.length_b   1.000
_cell.length_c   1.000
_cell.angle_alpha   90.00
_cell.angle_beta   90.00
_cell.angle_gamma   90.00
#
_symmetry.space_group_name_H-M   'P 1'
#
loop_
_entity.id
_entity.type
_entity.pdbx_description
1 polymer ?
#
loop_
_entity_poly.entity_id
_entity_poly.type
_entity_poly.pdbx_seq_one_letter_code
_entity_poly.pdbx_strand_id
1 'polypeptide(L)'
;MKFVPLIPSTACGPLGVKHLPRLWLKVSLHTQDKLRKDYNGIGSGFDRMTLEALDIEQEAFENYITQERPTYIELEAWVNTHYGNKLDPRKIAALNRMIETYQHSAETRAQILDEAGIADDQSLMTASMLNNIDDWSNFHKAFLE
;
A
#
# COMPACT_ATOMS: atom_id res chain seq x y z
N MET A 1 13.64 -3.11 -15.40
CA MET A 1 12.68 -1.99 -15.33
C MET A 1 12.12 -1.94 -13.92
N LYS A 2 11.99 -0.75 -13.33
CA LYS A 2 11.46 -0.58 -11.97
C LYS A 2 10.06 0.02 -12.05
N PHE A 3 9.12 -0.49 -11.27
CA PHE A 3 7.71 -0.14 -11.32
C PHE A 3 7.30 0.68 -10.11
N VAL A 4 6.36 1.60 -10.34
CA VAL A 4 5.58 2.30 -9.31
C VAL A 4 4.35 1.43 -8.99
N PRO A 5 4.04 1.17 -7.71
CA PRO A 5 2.93 0.30 -7.33
C PRO A 5 1.57 1.04 -7.48
N LEU A 6 1.05 1.16 -8.69
CA LEU A 6 -0.14 1.99 -9.00
C LEU A 6 -1.48 1.54 -8.38
N ILE A 7 -1.52 0.46 -7.59
CA ILE A 7 -2.73 0.06 -6.87
C ILE A 7 -2.99 1.07 -5.75
N PRO A 8 -4.14 1.76 -5.70
CA PRO A 8 -4.43 2.75 -4.65
C PRO A 8 -4.40 2.15 -3.24
N SER A 9 -3.97 2.94 -2.25
CA SER A 9 -4.02 2.53 -0.83
C SER A 9 -5.42 2.15 -0.36
N THR A 10 -6.47 2.73 -0.95
CA THR A 10 -7.87 2.46 -0.59
C THR A 10 -8.45 1.21 -1.24
N ALA A 11 -7.74 0.55 -2.16
CA ALA A 11 -8.20 -0.68 -2.78
C ALA A 11 -8.30 -1.82 -1.77
N CYS A 12 -9.31 -2.68 -1.92
CA CYS A 12 -9.49 -3.91 -1.16
C CYS A 12 -10.02 -5.03 -2.07
N GLY A 13 -9.75 -6.27 -1.68
CA GLY A 13 -10.34 -7.45 -2.30
C GLY A 13 -11.44 -8.09 -1.43
N PRO A 14 -11.79 -9.37 -1.71
CA PRO A 14 -12.84 -10.11 -1.00
C PRO A 14 -12.75 -10.11 0.54
N LEU A 15 -11.54 -10.11 1.12
CA LEU A 15 -11.38 -10.02 2.59
C LEU A 15 -11.76 -8.64 3.16
N GLY A 16 -12.00 -7.63 2.32
CA GLY A 16 -12.41 -6.29 2.76
C GLY A 16 -11.29 -5.50 3.44
N VAL A 17 -10.03 -5.92 3.30
CA VAL A 17 -8.87 -5.27 3.93
C VAL A 17 -8.28 -4.26 2.96
N LYS A 18 -8.38 -2.96 3.30
CA LYS A 18 -7.76 -1.91 2.49
C LYS A 18 -6.24 -1.98 2.55
N HIS A 19 -5.61 -1.51 1.48
CA HIS A 19 -4.15 -1.47 1.30
C HIS A 19 -3.47 -2.84 1.14
N LEU A 20 -4.10 -3.95 1.52
CA LEU A 20 -3.58 -5.31 1.28
C LEU A 20 -3.23 -5.57 -0.21
N PRO A 21 -4.04 -5.19 -1.21
CA PRO A 21 -3.65 -5.34 -2.62
C PRO A 21 -2.41 -4.52 -2.99
N ARG A 22 -2.27 -3.31 -2.45
CA ARG A 22 -1.10 -2.46 -2.69
C ARG A 22 0.15 -3.05 -2.04
N LEU A 23 0.04 -3.50 -0.79
CA LEU A 23 1.11 -4.15 -0.05
C LEU A 23 1.62 -5.41 -0.77
N TRP A 24 0.71 -6.26 -1.24
CA TRP A 24 1.05 -7.42 -2.08
C TRP A 24 1.90 -7.03 -3.28
N LEU A 25 1.46 -6.03 -4.06
CA LEU A 25 2.17 -5.60 -5.25
C LEU A 25 3.55 -5.04 -4.90
N LYS A 26 3.64 -4.20 -3.86
CA LYS A 26 4.91 -3.64 -3.39
C LYS A 26 5.92 -4.72 -3.05
N VAL A 27 5.54 -5.69 -2.21
CA VAL A 27 6.44 -6.77 -1.80
C VAL A 27 6.78 -7.67 -2.99
N SER A 28 5.81 -8.00 -3.84
CA SER A 28 6.04 -8.82 -5.05
C SER A 28 7.03 -8.17 -6.04
N LEU A 29 6.99 -6.84 -6.17
CA LEU A 29 7.95 -6.09 -6.97
C LEU A 29 9.30 -5.99 -6.25
N HIS A 30 9.32 -5.78 -4.94
CA HIS A 30 10.54 -5.63 -4.17
C HIS A 30 11.39 -6.90 -4.19
N THR A 31 10.77 -8.06 -3.92
CA THR A 31 11.45 -9.37 -3.86
C THR A 31 12.02 -9.81 -5.22
N GLN A 32 11.59 -9.18 -6.31
CA GLN A 32 12.08 -9.41 -7.65
C GLN A 32 13.04 -8.32 -8.15
N ASP A 33 13.47 -7.39 -7.29
CA ASP A 33 14.25 -6.22 -7.67
C ASP A 33 13.57 -5.42 -8.81
N LYS A 34 12.25 -5.30 -8.75
CA LYS A 34 11.40 -4.59 -9.72
C LYS A 34 10.70 -3.38 -9.13
N LEU A 35 10.77 -3.14 -7.82
CA LEU A 35 10.18 -1.95 -7.19
C LEU A 35 11.08 -0.71 -7.39
N ARG A 36 10.49 0.46 -7.62
CA ARG A 36 11.24 1.74 -7.67
C ARG A 36 12.05 1.96 -6.38
N LYS A 37 13.28 2.48 -6.51
CA LYS A 37 14.31 2.43 -5.45
C LYS A 37 13.97 3.21 -4.18
N ASP A 38 13.14 4.23 -4.31
CA ASP A 38 12.63 5.10 -3.25
C ASP A 38 11.41 4.51 -2.53
N TYR A 39 10.83 3.41 -3.03
CA TYR A 39 9.80 2.66 -2.33
C TYR A 39 10.43 1.53 -1.52
N ASN A 40 10.06 1.46 -0.24
CA ASN A 40 10.32 0.29 0.59
C ASN A 40 9.33 -0.83 0.23
N GLY A 41 9.77 -2.09 0.24
CA GLY A 41 8.88 -3.24 0.10
C GLY A 41 7.79 -3.22 1.17
N ILE A 42 8.20 -3.10 2.44
CA ILE A 42 7.34 -2.88 3.61
C ILE A 42 7.86 -1.66 4.37
N GLY A 43 7.07 -0.59 4.38
CA GLY A 43 7.35 0.65 5.11
C GLY A 43 6.68 0.69 6.49
N SER A 44 6.97 1.75 7.26
CA SER A 44 6.45 1.96 8.62
C SER A 44 5.00 2.47 8.67
N GLY A 45 4.42 2.90 7.55
CA GLY A 45 3.05 3.45 7.46
C GLY A 45 1.99 2.37 7.24
N PHE A 46 1.12 2.58 6.24
CA PHE A 46 0.00 1.68 5.93
C PHE A 46 0.40 0.21 5.74
N ASP A 47 1.62 -0.07 5.27
CA ASP A 47 2.12 -1.45 5.13
C ASP A 47 2.14 -2.16 6.48
N ARG A 48 2.79 -1.56 7.49
CA ARG A 48 2.86 -2.11 8.85
C ARG A 48 1.49 -2.19 9.51
N MET A 49 0.69 -1.13 9.37
CA MET A 49 -0.68 -1.11 9.93
C MET A 49 -1.55 -2.24 9.36
N THR A 50 -1.35 -2.59 8.09
CA THR A 50 -2.08 -3.69 7.44
C THR A 50 -1.69 -5.04 8.03
N LEU A 51 -0.39 -5.28 8.21
CA LEU A 51 0.12 -6.51 8.83
C LEU A 51 -0.34 -6.66 10.29
N GLU A 52 -0.27 -5.57 11.08
CA GLU A 52 -0.72 -5.53 12.47
C GLU A 52 -2.22 -5.81 12.61
N ALA A 53 -3.05 -5.29 11.71
CA ALA A 53 -4.49 -5.54 11.74
C ALA A 53 -4.86 -7.00 11.41
N LEU A 54 -4.02 -7.68 10.64
CA LEU A 54 -4.19 -9.09 10.25
C LEU A 54 -3.48 -10.06 11.21
N ASP A 55 -2.73 -9.55 12.19
CA ASP A 55 -1.84 -10.33 13.06
C ASP A 55 -0.86 -11.22 12.26
N ILE A 56 -0.31 -10.66 11.16
CA ILE A 56 0.67 -11.32 10.29
C ILE A 56 2.05 -10.75 10.57
N GLU A 57 3.01 -11.61 10.92
CA GLU A 57 4.41 -11.22 11.06
C GLU A 57 5.01 -10.80 9.71
N GLN A 58 5.80 -9.72 9.71
CA GLN A 58 6.42 -9.17 8.50
C GLN A 58 7.22 -10.23 7.74
N GLU A 59 8.06 -10.99 8.45
CA GLU A 59 8.88 -12.03 7.86
C GLU A 59 8.03 -13.16 7.24
N ALA A 60 6.91 -13.54 7.87
CA ALA A 60 6.02 -14.57 7.32
C ALA A 60 5.37 -14.12 5.99
N PHE A 61 4.94 -12.86 5.94
CA PHE A 61 4.36 -12.26 4.74
C PHE A 61 5.39 -12.15 3.60
N GLU A 62 6.58 -11.63 3.90
CA GLU A 62 7.68 -11.50 2.93
C GLU A 62 8.14 -12.86 2.41
N ASN A 63 8.30 -13.85 3.29
CA ASN A 63 8.70 -15.21 2.91
C ASN A 63 7.69 -15.87 1.99
N TYR A 64 6.39 -15.79 2.30
CA TYR A 64 5.34 -16.36 1.45
C TYR A 64 5.34 -15.74 0.06
N ILE A 65 5.40 -14.41 -0.05
CA ILE A 65 5.44 -13.73 -1.35
C ILE A 65 6.72 -14.07 -2.13
N THR A 66 7.86 -14.14 -1.45
CA THR A 66 9.16 -14.44 -2.08
C THR A 66 9.21 -15.85 -2.65
N GLN A 67 8.73 -16.83 -1.87
CA GLN A 67 8.80 -18.25 -2.21
C GLN A 67 7.73 -18.64 -3.24
N GLU A 68 6.48 -18.22 -3.01
CA GLU A 68 5.33 -18.71 -3.78
C GLU A 68 4.96 -17.81 -4.96
N ARG A 69 5.35 -16.53 -4.93
CA ARG A 69 4.99 -15.51 -5.95
C ARG A 69 3.49 -15.54 -6.28
N PRO A 70 2.61 -15.45 -5.27
CA PRO A 70 1.19 -15.65 -5.44
C PRO A 70 0.58 -14.53 -6.29
N THR A 71 -0.48 -14.86 -7.02
CA THR A 71 -1.46 -13.87 -7.44
C THR A 71 -2.11 -13.22 -6.20
N TYR A 72 -2.75 -12.07 -6.37
CA TYR A 72 -3.42 -11.42 -5.24
C TYR A 72 -4.51 -12.31 -4.60
N ILE A 73 -5.24 -13.08 -5.41
CA ILE A 73 -6.30 -13.97 -4.91
C ILE A 73 -5.71 -15.16 -4.13
N GLU A 74 -4.57 -15.70 -4.57
CA GLU A 74 -3.85 -16.72 -3.81
C GLU A 74 -3.31 -16.17 -2.48
N LEU A 75 -2.85 -14.92 -2.46
CA LEU A 75 -2.47 -14.26 -1.20
C LEU A 75 -3.67 -14.14 -0.25
N GLU A 76 -4.83 -13.66 -0.71
CA GLU A 76 -6.01 -13.58 0.16
C GLU A 76 -6.45 -14.96 0.65
N ALA A 77 -6.40 -15.98 -0.21
CA ALA A 77 -6.69 -17.34 0.19
C ALA A 77 -5.73 -17.81 1.29
N TRP A 78 -4.43 -17.55 1.15
CA TRP A 78 -3.43 -17.84 2.18
C TRP A 78 -3.70 -17.08 3.49
N VAL A 79 -4.00 -15.78 3.43
CA VAL A 79 -4.39 -14.99 4.63
C VAL A 79 -5.59 -15.64 5.32
N ASN A 80 -6.63 -16.00 4.56
CA ASN A 80 -7.82 -16.61 5.10
C ASN A 80 -7.53 -18.00 5.71
N THR A 81 -6.73 -18.84 5.05
CA THR A 81 -6.40 -20.18 5.54
C THR A 81 -5.56 -20.15 6.82
N HIS A 82 -4.57 -19.26 6.91
CA HIS A 82 -3.62 -19.24 8.03
C HIS A 82 -4.04 -18.32 9.18
N TYR A 83 -4.81 -17.26 8.88
CA TYR A 83 -5.16 -16.19 9.81
C TYR A 83 -6.67 -15.93 9.90
N GLY A 84 -7.50 -16.48 9.00
CA GLY A 84 -8.95 -16.20 8.93
C GLY A 84 -9.70 -16.36 10.25
N ASN A 85 -9.40 -17.41 11.02
CA ASN A 85 -10.00 -17.65 12.33
C ASN A 85 -9.56 -16.65 13.42
N LYS A 86 -8.52 -15.85 13.17
CA LYS A 86 -7.97 -14.83 14.08
C LYS A 86 -8.29 -13.41 13.64
N LEU A 87 -8.84 -13.22 12.44
CA LEU A 87 -9.17 -11.90 11.93
C LEU A 87 -10.21 -11.23 12.82
N ASP A 88 -9.84 -10.11 13.42
CA ASP A 88 -10.76 -9.29 14.22
C ASP A 88 -11.44 -8.26 13.29
N PRO A 89 -12.77 -8.36 13.07
CA PRO A 89 -13.49 -7.41 12.23
C PRO A 89 -13.35 -5.95 12.72
N ARG A 90 -13.12 -5.73 14.02
CA ARG A 90 -12.92 -4.39 14.59
C ARG A 90 -11.55 -3.82 14.23
N LYS A 91 -10.49 -4.65 14.23
CA LYS A 91 -9.15 -4.24 13.76
C LYS A 91 -9.19 -3.88 12.27
N ILE A 92 -9.86 -4.69 11.45
CA ILE A 92 -10.03 -4.42 10.02
C ILE A 92 -10.82 -3.13 9.79
N ALA A 93 -11.94 -2.93 10.49
CA ALA A 93 -12.72 -1.70 10.38
C ALA A 93 -11.92 -0.46 10.82
N ALA A 94 -11.13 -0.56 11.90
CA ALA A 94 -10.26 0.51 12.36
C ALA A 94 -9.16 0.85 11.34
N LEU A 95 -8.48 -0.17 10.80
CA LEU A 95 -7.50 -0.01 9.72
C LEU A 95 -8.12 0.68 8.51
N ASN A 96 -9.25 0.18 8.02
CA ASN A 96 -9.93 0.71 6.84
C ASN A 96 -10.29 2.19 7.02
N ARG A 97 -10.82 2.55 8.19
CA ARG A 97 -11.09 3.95 8.54
C ARG A 97 -9.81 4.79 8.56
N MET A 98 -8.74 4.29 9.15
CA MET A 98 -7.45 5.00 9.16
C MET A 98 -6.92 5.26 7.74
N ILE A 99 -6.98 4.26 6.84
CA ILE A 99 -6.55 4.44 5.45
C ILE A 99 -7.40 5.48 4.70
N GLU A 100 -8.70 5.56 5.03
CA GLU A 100 -9.61 6.56 4.45
C GLU A 100 -9.37 7.97 4.99
N THR A 101 -9.05 8.13 6.27
CA THR A 101 -9.07 9.45 6.93
C THR A 101 -7.70 10.01 7.27
N TYR A 102 -6.64 9.20 7.23
CA TYR A 102 -5.30 9.65 7.59
C TYR A 102 -4.83 10.77 6.64
N GLN A 103 -4.17 11.77 7.22
CA GLN A 103 -3.59 12.91 6.52
C GLN A 103 -2.09 12.90 6.73
N HIS A 104 -1.35 13.15 5.65
CA HIS A 104 0.09 13.41 5.74
C HIS A 104 0.36 14.71 6.50
N SER A 105 1.61 14.92 6.90
CA SER A 105 2.05 16.22 7.40
C SER A 105 1.87 17.30 6.33
N ALA A 106 1.78 18.56 6.76
CA ALA A 106 1.71 19.70 5.83
C ALA A 106 2.94 19.75 4.90
N GLU A 107 4.11 19.35 5.41
CA GLU A 107 5.36 19.28 4.64
C GLU A 107 5.28 18.23 3.53
N THR A 108 4.91 16.98 3.86
CA THR A 108 4.76 15.90 2.86
C THR A 108 3.67 16.23 1.84
N ARG A 109 2.55 16.83 2.26
CA ARG A 109 1.51 17.30 1.33
C ARG A 109 2.07 18.34 0.35
N ALA A 110 2.71 19.39 0.87
CA ALA A 110 3.25 20.47 0.05
C ALA A 110 4.26 19.94 -0.98
N GLN A 111 5.13 19.01 -0.58
CA GLN A 111 6.09 18.38 -1.48
C GLN A 111 5.40 17.62 -2.62
N ILE A 112 4.44 16.73 -2.31
CA ILE A 112 3.73 15.94 -3.33
C ILE A 112 2.98 16.85 -4.31
N LEU A 113 2.33 17.90 -3.81
CA LEU A 113 1.59 18.83 -4.66
C LEU A 113 2.50 19.65 -5.57
N ASP A 114 3.63 20.15 -5.06
CA ASP A 114 4.65 20.87 -5.84
C ASP A 114 5.23 19.99 -6.96
N GLU A 115 5.60 18.75 -6.63
CA GLU A 115 6.13 17.78 -7.61
C GLU A 115 5.13 17.39 -8.71
N ALA A 116 3.83 17.54 -8.42
CA ALA A 116 2.73 17.31 -9.36
C ALA A 116 2.26 18.59 -10.09
N GLY A 117 2.84 19.76 -9.77
CA GLY A 117 2.44 21.04 -10.34
C GLY A 117 1.04 21.53 -9.90
N ILE A 118 0.60 21.12 -8.71
CA ILE A 118 -0.70 21.47 -8.13
C ILE A 118 -0.48 22.51 -7.03
N ALA A 119 -1.25 23.60 -7.03
CA ALA A 119 -1.20 24.59 -5.95
C ALA A 119 -1.79 24.00 -4.65
N ASP A 120 -1.07 24.16 -3.53
CA ASP A 120 -1.59 23.78 -2.21
C ASP A 120 -2.60 24.83 -1.71
N ASP A 121 -3.88 24.61 -2.00
CA ASP A 121 -5.01 25.40 -1.51
C ASP A 121 -5.44 25.04 -0.08
N GLN A 122 -4.68 24.16 0.58
CA GLN A 122 -4.96 23.61 1.91
C GLN A 122 -6.30 22.86 2.00
N SER A 123 -6.86 22.43 0.87
CA SER A 123 -8.01 21.53 0.87
C SER A 123 -7.68 20.22 1.60
N LEU A 124 -8.70 19.63 2.22
CA LEU A 124 -8.56 18.38 2.95
C LEU A 124 -8.28 17.24 1.96
N MET A 125 -7.00 16.90 1.76
CA MET A 125 -6.57 15.74 1.01
C MET A 125 -6.12 14.62 1.94
N THR A 126 -6.61 13.41 1.70
CA THR A 126 -6.19 12.22 2.45
C THR A 126 -4.81 11.77 1.96
N ALA A 127 -4.05 11.13 2.83
CA ALA A 127 -2.76 10.53 2.46
C ALA A 127 -2.92 9.55 1.30
N SER A 128 -4.01 8.79 1.26
CA SER A 128 -4.32 7.89 0.14
C SER A 128 -4.50 8.62 -1.19
N MET A 129 -5.13 9.80 -1.21
CA MET A 129 -5.26 10.62 -2.42
C MET A 129 -3.90 11.18 -2.85
N LEU A 130 -3.10 11.68 -1.90
CA LEU A 130 -1.77 12.21 -2.18
C LEU A 130 -0.82 11.11 -2.70
N ASN A 131 -0.86 9.91 -2.12
CA ASN A 131 -0.09 8.76 -2.61
C ASN A 131 -0.42 8.43 -4.08
N ASN A 132 -1.70 8.54 -4.48
CA ASN A 132 -2.08 8.29 -5.87
C ASN A 132 -1.50 9.36 -6.80
N ILE A 133 -1.58 10.65 -6.43
CA ILE A 133 -1.01 11.76 -7.20
C ILE A 133 0.49 11.56 -7.38
N ASP A 134 1.19 11.22 -6.29
CA ASP A 134 2.61 10.93 -6.30
C ASP A 134 2.93 9.74 -7.23
N ASP A 135 2.22 8.61 -7.08
CA ASP A 135 2.42 7.43 -7.92
C ASP A 135 2.20 7.74 -9.42
N TRP A 136 1.15 8.48 -9.78
CA TRP A 136 0.86 8.82 -11.17
C TRP A 136 1.90 9.73 -11.77
N SER A 137 2.32 10.76 -11.01
CA SER A 137 3.39 11.69 -11.42
C SER A 137 4.69 10.94 -11.66
N ASN A 138 5.00 10.00 -10.77
CA ASN A 138 6.18 9.15 -10.83
C ASN A 138 6.13 8.11 -11.95
N PHE A 139 4.96 7.59 -12.28
CA PHE A 139 4.76 6.72 -13.43
C PHE A 139 4.94 7.50 -14.74
N HIS A 140 4.35 8.69 -14.86
CA HIS A 140 4.50 9.54 -16.04
C HIS A 140 5.99 9.82 -16.33
N LYS A 141 6.72 10.34 -15.33
CA LYS A 141 8.16 10.63 -15.42
C LYS A 141 9.01 9.43 -15.83
N ALA A 142 8.60 8.22 -15.45
CA ALA A 142 9.40 7.02 -15.69
C ALA A 142 9.10 6.32 -17.03
N PHE A 143 7.92 6.53 -17.61
CA PHE A 143 7.44 5.71 -18.73
C PHE A 143 6.83 6.49 -19.90
N LEU A 144 6.42 7.74 -19.71
CA LEU A 144 5.66 8.52 -20.70
C LEU A 144 6.32 9.84 -21.11
N GLU A 145 7.39 10.26 -20.41
CA GLU A 145 8.30 11.35 -20.80
C GLU A 145 9.44 10.82 -21.69
#